data_AF-A0A442HHG8-F1
#
_entry.id   AF-A0A442HHG8-F1
#
_cell.length_a   1.000
_cell.length_b   1.000
_cell.length_c   1.000
_cell.angle_alpha   90.00
_cell.angle_beta   90.00
_cell.angle_gamma   90.00
#
_symmetry.space_group_name_H-M   'P 1'
#
loop_
_entity.id
_entity.type
_entity.pdbx_description
1 polymer ?
#
loop_
_entity_poly.entity_id
_entity_poly.type
_entity_poly.pdbx_seq_one_letter_code
_entity_poly.pdbx_strand_id
1 'polypeptide(L)'
;MAGNAAGLQASVPSYVGGIVLWAAGLTMVSAQNTFALWIRLTALVAALLFVVSSLMILWGAPLLPTSAPLPAVGYPFLVLTFIGWIWTLLKSER
;
A
#
# COMPACT_ATOMS: atom_id res chain seq x y z
N MET A 1 18.51 23.56 -4.90
CA MET A 1 18.36 22.12 -4.58
C MET A 1 17.19 21.59 -5.40
N ALA A 2 17.44 20.69 -6.35
CA ALA A 2 16.35 19.98 -7.01
C ALA A 2 15.83 18.94 -6.00
N GLY A 3 14.66 19.19 -5.41
CA GLY A 3 13.99 18.25 -4.47
C GLY A 3 13.46 17.02 -5.19
N ASN A 4 12.44 16.35 -4.65
CA ASN A 4 11.82 15.11 -5.17
C ASN A 4 11.44 15.11 -6.69
N ALA A 5 11.48 16.28 -7.35
CA ALA A 5 11.33 16.46 -8.80
C ALA A 5 12.60 16.13 -9.63
N ALA A 6 13.74 15.82 -9.01
CA ALA A 6 15.02 15.59 -9.68
C ALA A 6 15.15 14.20 -10.35
N GLY A 7 14.18 13.30 -10.18
CA GLY A 7 14.17 11.96 -10.78
C GLY A 7 13.52 10.89 -9.87
N LEU A 8 13.32 9.67 -10.40
CA LEU A 8 12.67 8.57 -9.68
C LEU A 8 13.43 8.16 -8.40
N GLN A 9 14.77 8.19 -8.43
CA GLN A 9 15.59 7.93 -7.25
C GLN A 9 15.52 9.07 -6.23
N ALA A 10 15.34 10.32 -6.68
CA ALA A 10 15.19 11.46 -5.81
C ALA A 10 13.82 11.50 -5.11
N SER A 11 12.82 10.78 -5.62
CA SER A 11 11.48 10.70 -5.02
C SER A 11 11.37 9.66 -3.90
N VAL A 12 12.42 8.86 -3.63
CA VAL A 12 12.42 7.81 -2.60
C VAL A 12 11.92 8.31 -1.23
N PRO A 13 12.34 9.48 -0.70
CA PRO A 13 11.81 9.96 0.58
C PRO A 13 10.29 10.21 0.58
N SER A 14 9.76 10.85 -0.48
CA SER A 14 8.31 11.02 -0.63
C SER A 14 7.58 9.70 -0.84
N TYR A 15 8.21 8.77 -1.56
CA TYR A 15 7.65 7.45 -1.81
C TYR A 15 7.49 6.66 -0.50
N VAL A 16 8.51 6.65 0.36
CA VAL A 16 8.46 6.02 1.70
C VAL A 16 7.31 6.60 2.52
N GLY A 17 7.17 7.93 2.54
CA GLY A 17 6.05 8.58 3.24
C GLY A 17 4.70 8.08 2.74
N GLY A 18 4.52 7.99 1.42
CA GLY A 18 3.29 7.49 0.81
C GLY A 18 2.99 6.03 1.15
N ILE A 19 3.98 5.14 1.06
CA ILE A 19 3.77 3.71 1.33
C ILE A 19 3.49 3.43 2.81
N VAL A 20 4.07 4.19 3.74
CA VAL A 20 3.76 4.11 5.18
C VAL A 20 2.32 4.54 5.45
N LEU A 21 1.84 5.62 4.83
CA LEU A 21 0.45 6.07 4.97
C LEU A 21 -0.53 5.03 4.43
N TRP A 22 -0.22 4.42 3.28
CA TRP A 22 -1.01 3.30 2.75
C TRP A 22 -1.02 2.10 3.69
N ALA A 23 0.12 1.70 4.23
CA ALA A 23 0.22 0.59 5.17
C ALA A 23 -0.64 0.82 6.43
N ALA A 24 -0.62 2.03 6.99
CA ALA A 24 -1.44 2.40 8.13
C ALA A 24 -2.95 2.32 7.79
N GLY A 25 -3.37 2.91 6.68
CA GLY A 25 -4.78 2.87 6.24
C GLY A 25 -5.29 1.45 5.98
N LEU A 26 -4.49 0.62 5.31
CA LEU A 26 -4.84 -0.78 5.03
C LEU A 26 -4.91 -1.63 6.30
N THR A 27 -4.06 -1.35 7.29
CA THR A 27 -4.14 -1.99 8.61
C THR A 27 -5.48 -1.66 9.28
N MET A 28 -5.93 -0.40 9.20
CA MET A 28 -7.25 -0.02 9.71
C MET A 28 -8.37 -0.75 8.96
N VAL A 29 -8.32 -0.82 7.63
CA VAL A 29 -9.30 -1.58 6.82
C VAL A 29 -9.34 -3.05 7.24
N SER A 30 -8.18 -3.68 7.42
CA SER A 30 -8.09 -5.08 7.85
C SER A 30 -8.68 -5.32 9.26
N ALA A 31 -8.60 -4.34 10.15
CA ALA A 31 -9.05 -4.49 11.54
C ALA A 31 -10.57 -4.39 11.69
N GLN A 32 -11.26 -3.59 10.86
CA GLN A 32 -12.69 -3.31 11.04
C GLN A 32 -13.58 -4.47 10.55
N ASN A 33 -14.48 -4.94 11.42
CA ASN A 33 -15.46 -5.99 11.10
C ASN A 33 -16.57 -5.55 10.13
N THR A 34 -16.66 -4.25 9.82
CA THR A 34 -17.58 -3.71 8.81
C THR A 34 -17.22 -4.17 7.40
N PHE A 35 -15.94 -4.46 7.13
CA PHE A 35 -15.50 -5.00 5.84
C PHE A 35 -15.64 -6.51 5.78
N ALA A 36 -16.01 -7.03 4.61
CA ALA A 36 -16.04 -8.47 4.36
C ALA A 36 -14.67 -9.11 4.62
N LEU A 37 -14.66 -10.35 5.13
CA LEU A 37 -13.43 -11.04 5.54
C LEU A 37 -12.36 -11.05 4.43
N TRP A 38 -12.74 -11.33 3.18
CA TRP A 38 -11.78 -11.39 2.08
C TRP A 38 -11.12 -10.04 1.79
N ILE A 39 -11.85 -8.92 1.93
CA ILE A 39 -11.31 -7.55 1.76
C ILE A 39 -10.28 -7.29 2.86
N ARG A 40 -10.58 -7.72 4.09
CA ARG A 40 -9.67 -7.59 5.23
C ARG A 40 -8.39 -8.38 5.02
N LEU A 41 -8.49 -9.60 4.47
CA LEU A 41 -7.33 -10.42 4.16
C LEU A 41 -6.46 -9.80 3.06
N THR A 42 -7.05 -9.29 1.97
CA THR A 42 -6.27 -8.61 0.92
C THR A 42 -5.63 -7.32 1.44
N ALA A 43 -6.33 -6.57 2.29
CA ALA A 43 -5.79 -5.37 2.93
C ALA A 43 -4.62 -5.70 3.87
N LEU A 44 -4.73 -6.79 4.65
CA LEU A 44 -3.66 -7.26 5.53
C LEU A 44 -2.40 -7.62 4.76
N VAL A 45 -2.55 -8.40 3.68
CA VAL A 45 -1.41 -8.80 2.85
C VAL A 45 -0.73 -7.57 2.23
N ALA A 46 -1.50 -6.65 1.66
CA ALA A 46 -0.96 -5.40 1.12
C ALA A 46 -0.23 -4.58 2.21
N ALA A 47 -0.84 -4.43 3.39
CA ALA A 47 -0.25 -3.71 4.51
C ALA A 47 1.10 -4.30 4.93
N LEU A 48 1.18 -5.63 5.10
CA LEU A 48 2.41 -6.32 5.49
C LEU A 48 3.53 -6.10 4.46
N LEU A 49 3.23 -6.26 3.17
CA LEU A 49 4.21 -6.06 2.09
C LEU A 49 4.71 -4.60 2.06
N PHE A 50 3.83 -3.64 2.31
CA PHE A 50 4.18 -2.23 2.37
C PHE A 50 4.96 -1.85 3.64
N VAL A 51 4.65 -2.44 4.80
CA VAL A 51 5.45 -2.28 6.02
C VAL A 51 6.87 -2.80 5.80
N VAL A 52 7.02 -4.01 5.28
CA VAL A 52 8.34 -4.59 5.00
C VAL A 52 9.12 -3.71 4.03
N SER A 53 8.48 -3.26 2.94
CA SER A 53 9.11 -2.34 1.98
C SER A 53 9.54 -1.04 2.64
N SER A 54 8.71 -0.45 3.50
CA SER A 54 9.03 0.78 4.23
C SER A 54 10.23 0.59 5.14
N LEU A 55 10.28 -0.51 5.92
CA LEU A 55 11.38 -0.83 6.81
C LEU A 55 12.68 -1.01 6.02
N MET A 56 12.64 -1.69 4.87
CA MET A 56 13.81 -1.84 4.00
C MET A 56 14.35 -0.48 3.54
N ILE A 57 13.47 0.43 3.12
CA ILE A 57 13.91 1.75 2.66
C ILE A 57 14.47 2.60 3.80
N LEU A 58 13.84 2.56 4.98
CA LEU A 58 14.35 3.22 6.17
C LEU A 58 15.70 2.63 6.63
N TRP A 59 15.95 1.36 6.33
CA TRP A 59 17.25 0.68 6.56
C TRP A 59 18.27 0.92 5.44
N GLY A 60 17.97 1.79 4.47
CA GLY A 60 18.89 2.22 3.42
C GLY A 60 18.78 1.46 2.10
N ALA A 61 17.80 0.57 1.92
CA ALA A 61 17.55 -0.06 0.62
C ALA A 61 16.83 0.93 -0.32
N PRO A 62 17.38 1.28 -1.49
CA PRO A 62 16.77 2.27 -2.38
C PRO A 62 15.64 1.66 -3.23
N LEU A 63 14.61 1.08 -2.59
CA LEU A 63 13.48 0.49 -3.30
C LEU A 63 12.65 1.56 -4.01
N LEU A 64 12.33 1.28 -5.26
CA LEU A 64 11.44 2.08 -6.09
C LEU A 64 10.04 1.42 -6.11
N PRO A 65 8.99 2.14 -6.49
CA PRO A 65 7.64 1.57 -6.64
C PRO A 65 7.58 0.34 -7.57
N THR A 66 8.52 0.24 -8.51
CA THR A 66 8.61 -0.86 -9.48
C THR A 66 9.58 -1.95 -9.08
N SER A 67 10.24 -1.85 -7.91
CA SER A 67 11.17 -2.87 -7.44
C SER A 67 10.44 -4.20 -7.20
N ALA A 68 11.09 -5.29 -7.63
CA ALA A 68 10.59 -6.64 -7.52
C ALA A 68 11.48 -7.46 -6.57
N PRO A 69 10.90 -8.34 -5.72
CA PRO A 69 9.46 -8.60 -5.59
C PRO A 69 8.71 -7.53 -4.77
N LEU A 70 9.41 -6.84 -3.87
CA LEU A 70 8.87 -5.77 -3.03
C LEU A 70 9.34 -4.41 -3.54
N PRO A 71 8.44 -3.41 -3.63
CA PRO A 71 7.04 -3.35 -3.20
C PRO A 71 6.02 -3.89 -4.23
N ALA A 72 6.45 -4.23 -5.45
CA ALA A 72 5.57 -4.42 -6.60
C ALA A 72 4.42 -5.42 -6.37
N VAL A 73 4.66 -6.50 -5.64
CA VAL A 73 3.65 -7.52 -5.33
C VAL A 73 2.53 -7.00 -4.42
N GLY A 74 2.74 -5.93 -3.65
CA GLY A 74 1.70 -5.34 -2.79
C GLY A 74 0.57 -4.66 -3.55
N TYR A 75 0.85 -4.11 -4.74
CA TYR A 75 -0.14 -3.35 -5.52
C TYR A 75 -1.34 -4.20 -6.01
N PRO A 76 -1.16 -5.43 -6.52
CA PRO A 76 -2.30 -6.31 -6.81
C PRO A 76 -3.25 -6.50 -5.64
N PHE A 77 -2.74 -6.70 -4.42
CA PHE A 77 -3.58 -6.87 -3.22
C PHE A 77 -4.28 -5.57 -2.81
N LEU A 78 -3.62 -4.43 -2.99
CA LEU A 78 -4.23 -3.11 -2.84
C LEU A 78 -5.41 -2.94 -3.81
N VAL A 79 -5.21 -3.28 -5.09
CA VAL A 79 -6.25 -3.21 -6.12
C VAL A 79 -7.42 -4.13 -5.79
N LEU A 80 -7.17 -5.37 -5.37
CA LEU A 80 -8.22 -6.30 -4.94
C LEU A 80 -9.03 -5.75 -3.76
N THR A 81 -8.36 -5.11 -2.81
CA THR A 81 -9.00 -4.45 -1.67
C THR A 81 -9.96 -3.36 -2.14
N PHE A 82 -9.55 -2.52 -3.09
CA PHE A 82 -10.43 -1.48 -3.65
C PHE A 82 -11.60 -2.05 -4.45
N ILE A 83 -11.38 -3.08 -5.27
CA ILE A 83 -12.46 -3.75 -6.00
C ILE A 83 -13.53 -4.22 -5.03
N GLY A 84 -13.11 -4.87 -3.94
CA GLY A 84 -14.04 -5.32 -2.90
C GLY A 84 -14.79 -4.20 -2.23
N TRP A 85 -14.08 -3.15 -1.84
CA TRP A 85 -14.69 -1.99 -1.20
C TRP A 85 -15.71 -1.31 -2.12
N ILE A 86 -15.34 -0.98 -3.36
CA ILE A 86 -16.24 -0.35 -4.34
C ILE A 86 -17.50 -1.22 -4.55
N TRP A 87 -17.31 -2.53 -4.71
CA TRP A 87 -18.42 -3.46 -4.86
C TRP A 87 -19.39 -3.46 -3.66
N THR A 88 -18.87 -3.37 -2.43
CA THR A 88 -19.73 -3.27 -1.23
C THR A 88 -20.52 -1.97 -1.19
N LEU A 89 -19.94 -0.85 -1.62
CA LEU A 89 -20.62 0.45 -1.69
C LEU A 89 -21.75 0.41 -2.72
N LEU A 90 -21.46 -0.09 -3.93
CA LEU A 90 -22.45 -0.20 -5.01
C LEU A 90 -23.63 -1.12 -4.66
N LYS A 91 -23.41 -2.12 -3.80
CA LYS A 91 -24.50 -2.98 -3.29
C LYS A 91 -25.31 -2.31 -2.19
N SER A 92 -24.72 -1.42 -1.39
CA SER A 92 -25.41 -0.74 -0.29
C SER A 92 -26.31 0.40 -0.77
N GLU A 93 -26.04 0.98 -1.94
CA GLU A 93 -26.86 2.04 -2.54
C GLU A 93 -28.11 1.53 -3.28
N ARG A 94 -28.23 0.22 -3.48
CA ARG A 94 -29.38 -0.44 -4.12
C ARG A 94 -30.33 -1.02 -3.09
#